data_AF-A0A9E1YLD0-F1
#
_entry.id   AF-A0A9E1YLD0-F1
#
_cell.length_a   1.000
_cell.length_b   1.000
_cell.length_c   1.000
_cell.angle_alpha   90.00
_cell.angle_beta   90.00
_cell.angle_gamma   90.00
#
_symmetry.space_group_name_H-M   'P 1'
#
loop_
_entity.id
_entity.type
_entity.pdbx_description
1 polymer ?
#
loop_
_entity_poly.entity_id
_entity_poly.type
_entity_poly.pdbx_seq_one_letter_code
_entity_poly.pdbx_strand_id
1 'polypeptide(L)'
;MTVDELKKYVTSNKRICPMPIAWNKFLDILEMKEKMPPHLIPLILNGWTASDLDKRNRLLAQIDYASKNKDCFEKLEKFILNIKNDDWLYGDEPPSDKETPMI
;
A
#
# COMPACT_ATOMS: atom_id res chain seq x y z
N MET A 1 -1.89 -16.34 -0.73
CA MET A 1 -2.91 -16.25 0.34
C MET A 1 -4.18 -15.64 -0.24
N THR A 2 -5.30 -15.67 0.46
CA THR A 2 -6.52 -14.96 0.02
C THR A 2 -6.34 -13.44 0.12
N VAL A 3 -7.19 -12.69 -0.58
CA VAL A 3 -7.19 -11.22 -0.53
C VAL A 3 -7.36 -10.72 0.91
N ASP A 4 -8.29 -11.30 1.66
CA ASP A 4 -8.57 -10.91 3.05
C ASP A 4 -7.41 -11.24 3.99
N GLU A 5 -6.72 -12.37 3.78
CA GLU A 5 -5.50 -12.71 4.51
C GLU A 5 -4.38 -11.72 4.24
N LEU A 6 -4.17 -11.31 2.98
CA LEU A 6 -3.17 -10.32 2.63
C LEU A 6 -3.50 -8.95 3.21
N LYS A 7 -4.77 -8.52 3.13
CA LYS A 7 -5.24 -7.28 3.77
C LYS A 7 -5.00 -7.30 5.28
N LYS A 8 -5.32 -8.41 5.95
CA LYS A 8 -5.05 -8.60 7.38
C LYS A 8 -3.55 -8.57 7.68
N TYR A 9 -2.72 -9.16 6.83
CA TYR A 9 -1.26 -9.12 6.99
C TYR A 9 -0.72 -7.69 6.92
N VAL A 10 -1.14 -6.90 5.92
CA VAL A 10 -0.62 -5.53 5.73
C VAL A 10 -1.16 -4.51 6.73
N THR A 11 -2.24 -4.82 7.45
CA THR A 11 -2.76 -3.98 8.56
C THR A 11 -2.37 -4.50 9.94
N SER A 12 -1.76 -5.68 10.02
CA SER A 12 -1.22 -6.22 11.27
C SER A 12 0.05 -5.48 11.72
N ASN A 13 0.41 -5.64 12.99
CA ASN A 13 1.65 -5.10 13.57
C ASN A 13 1.80 -3.59 13.36
N LYS A 14 0.71 -2.83 13.49
CA LYS A 14 0.71 -1.37 13.36
C LYS A 14 1.16 -0.84 11.98
N ARG A 15 1.19 -1.68 10.95
CA ARG A 15 1.55 -1.26 9.59
C ARG A 15 0.46 -0.34 9.01
N ILE A 16 0.90 0.71 8.33
CA ILE A 16 0.05 1.65 7.59
C ILE A 16 0.20 1.40 6.09
N CYS A 17 1.41 1.55 5.56
CA CYS A 17 1.75 1.26 4.18
C CYS A 17 3.26 1.02 4.02
N PRO A 18 3.74 0.54 2.86
CA PRO A 18 5.17 0.54 2.57
C PRO A 18 5.75 1.96 2.49
N MET A 19 7.04 2.10 2.77
CA MET A 19 7.79 3.33 2.55
C MET A 19 7.80 3.71 1.05
N PRO A 20 7.93 5.02 0.70
CA PRO A 20 7.69 5.50 -0.68
C PRO A 20 8.46 4.74 -1.76
N ILE A 21 9.72 4.38 -1.50
CA ILE A 21 10.58 3.68 -2.48
C ILE A 21 10.04 2.27 -2.77
N ALA A 22 9.69 1.52 -1.73
CA ALA A 22 9.10 0.20 -1.86
C ALA A 22 7.70 0.29 -2.48
N TRP A 23 6.91 1.29 -2.05
CA TRP A 23 5.54 1.45 -2.52
C TRP A 23 5.47 1.80 -4.01
N ASN A 24 6.41 2.60 -4.52
CA ASN A 24 6.47 2.97 -5.93
C ASN A 24 6.54 1.74 -6.87
N LYS A 25 7.13 0.63 -6.43
CA LYS A 25 7.18 -0.63 -7.20
C LYS A 25 5.82 -1.25 -7.48
N PHE A 26 4.79 -0.84 -6.74
CA PHE A 26 3.44 -1.31 -7.00
C PHE A 26 2.98 -0.85 -8.40
N LEU A 27 3.41 0.32 -8.88
CA LEU A 27 3.04 0.81 -10.20
C LEU A 27 3.47 -0.14 -11.33
N ASP A 28 4.67 -0.71 -11.20
CA ASP A 28 5.20 -1.70 -12.15
C ASP A 28 4.38 -2.99 -12.09
N ILE A 29 4.02 -3.45 -10.89
CA ILE A 29 3.29 -4.71 -10.66
C ILE A 29 1.82 -4.61 -11.08
N LEU A 30 1.19 -3.46 -10.83
CA LEU A 30 -0.19 -3.16 -11.21
C LEU A 30 -0.33 -2.84 -12.70
N GLU A 31 0.77 -2.93 -13.47
CA GLU A 31 0.84 -2.68 -14.90
C GLU A 31 0.23 -1.33 -15.27
N MET A 32 0.82 -0.24 -14.77
CA MET A 32 0.36 1.13 -15.01
C MET A 32 -0.15 1.34 -16.44
N LYS A 33 -1.44 1.68 -16.55
CA LYS A 33 -2.06 2.16 -17.78
C LYS A 33 -2.19 3.67 -17.71
N GLU A 34 -2.22 4.35 -18.85
CA GLU A 34 -2.26 5.82 -18.98
C GLU A 34 -3.33 6.54 -18.13
N LYS A 35 -4.35 5.81 -17.63
CA LYS A 35 -5.43 6.35 -16.78
C LYS A 35 -5.68 5.46 -15.56
N MET A 36 -4.66 5.27 -14.73
CA MET A 36 -4.86 4.61 -13.44
C MET A 36 -5.68 5.52 -12.50
N PRO A 37 -6.73 5.01 -11.84
CA PRO A 37 -7.51 5.76 -10.87
C PRO A 37 -6.62 6.42 -9.80
N PRO A 38 -6.87 7.68 -9.40
CA PRO A 38 -6.03 8.38 -8.44
C PRO A 38 -5.81 7.61 -7.15
N HIS A 39 -6.80 6.87 -6.64
CA HIS A 39 -6.73 6.09 -5.40
C HIS A 39 -5.90 4.79 -5.51
N LEU A 40 -5.34 4.47 -6.68
CA LEU A 40 -4.45 3.32 -6.88
C LEU A 40 -2.99 3.73 -7.09
N ILE A 41 -2.73 5.03 -7.30
CA ILE A 41 -1.37 5.55 -7.44
C ILE A 41 -0.75 5.63 -6.03
N PRO A 42 0.39 4.98 -5.75
CA PRO A 42 1.11 5.15 -4.49
C PRO A 42 1.35 6.62 -4.17
N LEU A 43 1.14 6.99 -2.91
CA LEU A 43 1.43 8.35 -2.47
C LEU A 43 2.92 8.46 -2.21
N ILE A 44 3.63 9.06 -3.15
CA ILE A 44 5.07 9.33 -3.07
C ILE A 44 5.33 10.84 -3.17
N LEU A 45 6.51 11.29 -2.74
CA LEU A 45 6.91 12.69 -2.74
C LEU A 45 5.87 13.56 -2.00
N ASN A 46 5.32 14.61 -2.64
CA ASN A 46 4.32 15.49 -2.03
C ASN A 46 3.03 14.77 -1.63
N GLY A 47 2.72 13.61 -2.21
CA GLY A 47 1.56 12.81 -1.78
C GLY A 47 1.76 12.16 -0.40
N TRP A 48 3.00 12.05 0.07
CA TRP A 48 3.32 11.37 1.33
C TRP A 48 2.77 12.05 2.58
N THR A 49 2.41 13.33 2.51
CA THR A 49 1.84 14.07 3.65
C THR A 49 0.39 13.71 3.97
N ALA A 50 -0.28 12.91 3.14
CA ALA A 50 -1.66 12.45 3.39
C ALA A 50 -1.81 11.79 4.77
N SER A 51 -3.04 11.57 5.24
CA SER A 51 -3.26 10.90 6.52
C SER A 51 -2.82 9.43 6.48
N ASP A 52 -2.54 8.84 7.66
CA ASP A 52 -2.24 7.41 7.74
C ASP A 52 -3.44 6.56 7.31
N LEU A 53 -4.66 7.04 7.59
CA LEU A 53 -5.90 6.42 7.12
C LEU A 53 -5.95 6.39 5.59
N ASP A 54 -5.66 7.50 4.92
CA ASP A 54 -5.62 7.58 3.46
C ASP A 54 -4.56 6.65 2.85
N LYS A 55 -3.37 6.61 3.47
CA LYS A 55 -2.30 5.71 3.03
C LYS A 55 -2.71 4.25 3.15
N ARG A 56 -3.32 3.86 4.27
CA ARG A 56 -3.80 2.49 4.48
C ARG A 56 -4.90 2.13 3.50
N ASN A 57 -5.92 2.99 3.34
CA ASN A 57 -7.03 2.76 2.43
C ASN A 57 -6.56 2.54 0.99
N ARG A 58 -5.54 3.29 0.57
CA ARG A 58 -4.92 3.17 -0.74
C ARG A 58 -4.18 1.84 -0.94
N LEU A 59 -3.42 1.40 0.05
CA LEU A 59 -2.79 0.08 0.01
C LEU A 59 -3.84 -1.04 -0.14
N LEU A 60 -4.93 -0.96 0.63
CA LEU A 60 -6.02 -1.93 0.55
C LEU A 60 -6.69 -1.91 -0.83
N ALA A 61 -6.93 -0.72 -1.40
CA ALA A 61 -7.51 -0.59 -2.73
C ALA A 61 -6.60 -1.15 -3.84
N GLN A 62 -5.28 -1.02 -3.69
CA GLN A 62 -4.32 -1.63 -4.63
C GLN A 62 -4.34 -3.16 -4.57
N ILE A 63 -4.45 -3.73 -3.37
CA ILE A 63 -4.62 -5.18 -3.18
C ILE A 63 -5.93 -5.65 -3.84
N ASP A 64 -7.03 -4.91 -3.64
CA ASP A 64 -8.31 -5.20 -4.28
C ASP A 64 -8.23 -5.11 -5.81
N TYR A 65 -7.53 -4.10 -6.34
CA TYR A 65 -7.33 -3.96 -7.76
C TYR A 65 -6.53 -5.13 -8.34
N ALA A 66 -5.42 -5.48 -7.71
CA ALA A 66 -4.57 -6.59 -8.13
C ALA A 66 -5.34 -7.91 -8.13
N SER A 67 -6.22 -8.13 -7.15
CA SER A 67 -7.02 -9.37 -7.02
C SER A 67 -7.89 -9.71 -8.24
N LYS A 68 -8.19 -8.72 -9.10
CA LYS A 68 -8.95 -8.90 -10.35
C LYS A 68 -8.17 -9.67 -11.41
N ASN A 69 -6.85 -9.77 -11.27
CA ASN A 69 -5.96 -10.53 -12.15
C ASN A 69 -5.03 -11.40 -11.29
N LYS A 70 -5.12 -12.72 -11.45
CA LYS A 70 -4.37 -13.68 -10.64
C LYS A 70 -2.85 -13.45 -10.68
N ASP A 71 -2.28 -13.27 -11.86
CA ASP A 71 -0.82 -13.09 -12.02
C ASP A 71 -0.35 -11.77 -11.39
N CYS A 72 -1.13 -10.71 -11.52
CA CYS A 72 -0.87 -9.42 -10.87
C CYS A 72 -0.92 -9.56 -9.34
N PHE A 73 -1.96 -10.21 -8.81
CA PHE A 73 -2.10 -10.46 -7.38
C PHE A 73 -0.94 -11.29 -6.81
N GLU A 74 -0.55 -12.38 -7.48
CA GLU A 74 0.56 -13.24 -7.03
C GLU A 74 1.90 -12.48 -7.01
N LYS A 75 2.17 -11.63 -8.02
CA LYS A 75 3.36 -10.76 -8.03
C LYS A 75 3.32 -9.76 -6.87
N LEU A 76 2.16 -9.15 -6.62
CA LEU A 76 1.99 -8.16 -5.56
C LEU A 76 2.13 -8.79 -4.18
N GLU A 77 1.47 -9.92 -3.94
CA GLU A 77 1.59 -10.72 -2.71
C GLU A 77 3.05 -11.05 -2.44
N LYS A 78 3.74 -11.65 -3.42
CA LYS A 78 5.15 -12.02 -3.28
C LYS A 78 6.01 -10.81 -2.95
N PHE A 79 5.78 -9.66 -3.59
CA PHE A 79 6.51 -8.44 -3.28
C PHE A 79 6.26 -7.98 -1.85
N ILE A 80 5.00 -7.86 -1.43
CA ILE A 80 4.59 -7.43 -0.08
C ILE A 80 5.21 -8.29 1.02
N LEU A 81 5.21 -9.61 0.84
CA LEU A 81 5.77 -10.54 1.82
C LEU A 81 7.30 -10.46 1.95
N ASN A 82 7.98 -9.83 0.98
CA ASN A 82 9.43 -9.62 1.00
C ASN A 82 9.82 -8.19 1.41
N ILE A 83 8.86 -7.29 1.68
CA ILE A 83 9.16 -5.94 2.20
C ILE A 83 9.73 -6.07 3.61
N LYS A 84 10.94 -5.53 3.83
CA LYS A 84 11.61 -5.53 5.14
C LYS A 84 10.84 -4.67 6.13
N ASN A 85 10.96 -4.96 7.43
CA ASN A 85 10.28 -4.18 8.46
C ASN A 85 10.59 -2.67 8.37
N ASP A 86 11.85 -2.30 8.13
CA ASP A 86 12.25 -0.88 8.01
C ASP A 86 11.69 -0.18 6.77
N ASP A 87 11.16 -0.95 5.81
CA ASP A 87 10.49 -0.45 4.60
C ASP A 87 8.96 -0.36 4.79
N TRP A 88 8.47 -0.39 6.04
CA TRP A 88 7.08 -0.11 6.39
C TRP A 88 6.97 1.19 7.19
N LEU A 89 5.94 1.97 6.88
CA LEU A 89 5.42 2.99 7.78
C LEU A 89 4.55 2.31 8.84
N TYR A 90 4.81 2.65 10.09
CA TYR A 90 4.04 2.20 11.25
C TYR A 90 3.28 3.37 11.88
N GLY A 91 2.13 3.09 12.47
CA GLY A 91 1.27 4.07 13.12
C GLY A 91 0.35 3.45 14.16
N ASP A 92 -0.41 4.28 14.87
CA ASP A 92 -1.36 3.78 15.86
C ASP A 92 -2.64 3.22 15.23
N GLU A 93 -3.40 2.49 16.05
CA GLU A 93 -4.71 1.96 15.68
C GLU A 93 -5.79 2.65 16.53
N PRO A 94 -6.83 3.25 15.92
CA PRO A 94 -7.04 3.38 14.47
C PRO A 94 -6.04 4.35 13.82
N PRO A 95 -5.78 4.24 12.50
CA PRO A 95 -4.92 5.16 11.78
C PRO A 95 -5.38 6.61 11.94
N SER A 96 -4.42 7.52 12.04
CA SER A 96 -4.71 8.95 12.05
C SER A 96 -5.39 9.36 10.74
N ASP A 97 -6.50 10.08 10.86
CA ASP A 97 -7.15 10.79 9.76
C ASP A 97 -6.57 12.20 9.53
N LYS A 98 -5.54 12.56 10.32
CA LYS A 98 -4.75 13.78 10.12
C LYS A 98 -3.50 13.46 9.33
N GLU A 99 -3.03 14.44 8.56
CA GLU A 99 -1.78 14.40 7.81
C GLU A 99 -0.61 13.94 8.68
N THR A 100 0.23 13.06 8.13
CA THR A 100 1.43 12.61 8.82
C THR A 100 2.44 13.76 8.85
N PRO A 101 2.88 14.23 10.03
CA PRO A 101 3.89 15.28 10.11
C PRO A 101 5.19 14.80 9.46
N MET A 102 5.84 15.66 8.69
CA MET A 102 7.21 15.40 8.23
C MET A 102 8.11 15.42 9.47
N ILE A 103 8.54 14.24 9.90
CA ILE A 103 9.58 14.04 10.92
C ILE A 103 10.91 14.63 10.47
#